data_AF-A0A1F3NUL6-F1
#
_entry.id   AF-A0A1F3NUL6-F1
#
_cell.length_a   1.000
_cell.length_b   1.000
_cell.length_c   1.000
_cell.angle_alpha   90.00
_cell.angle_beta   90.00
_cell.angle_gamma   90.00
#
_symmetry.space_group_name_H-M   'P 1'
#
loop_
_entity.id
_entity.type
_entity.pdbx_description
1 polymer ?
#
loop_
_entity_poly.entity_id
_entity_poly.type
_entity_poly.pdbx_seq_one_letter_code
_entity_poly.pdbx_strand_id
1 'polypeptide(L)' 'MKKKILYAAAFLFLAWAATSCEALEECKFCQMATTDNTTGDVTYGFETEYCGAALIAIEAKGPTTVGNSTTTWECR' A
#
# COMPACT_ATOMS: atom_id res chain seq x y z
N MET A 1 14.16 -41.02 -12.74
CA MET A 1 12.92 -40.37 -13.20
C MET A 1 12.01 -39.94 -12.05
N LYS A 2 11.57 -40.85 -11.16
CA LYS A 2 10.61 -40.57 -10.06
C LYS A 2 11.00 -39.41 -9.12
N LYS A 3 12.28 -39.31 -8.73
CA LYS A 3 12.77 -38.23 -7.86
C LYS A 3 12.72 -36.84 -8.52
N LYS A 4 12.98 -36.77 -9.84
CA LYS A 4 12.93 -35.51 -10.60
C LYS A 4 11.51 -34.95 -10.68
N ILE A 5 10.51 -35.84 -10.79
CA ILE A 5 9.09 -35.47 -10.79
C ILE A 5 8.68 -34.89 -9.43
N LEU A 6 9.15 -35.48 -8.32
CA LEU A 6 8.89 -34.96 -6.98
C LEU A 6 9.50 -33.57 -6.78
N TYR A 7 10.74 -33.35 -7.21
CA TYR A 7 11.35 -32.02 -7.11
C TYR A 7 10.64 -30.98 -7.99
N ALA A 8 10.24 -31.36 -9.21
CA ALA A 8 9.50 -30.46 -10.10
C ALA A 8 8.11 -30.09 -9.52
N ALA A 9 7.39 -31.06 -8.96
CA ALA A 9 6.11 -30.82 -8.31
C ALA A 9 6.25 -29.92 -7.07
N ALA A 10 7.27 -30.15 -6.24
CA ALA A 10 7.54 -29.31 -5.08
C ALA A 10 7.87 -27.86 -5.47
N PHE A 11 8.65 -27.67 -6.54
CA PHE A 11 8.97 -26.34 -7.05
C PHE A 11 7.72 -25.60 -7.58
N LEU A 12 6.82 -26.33 -8.25
CA LEU A 12 5.57 -25.78 -8.76
C LEU A 12 4.64 -25.33 -7.62
N PHE A 13 4.53 -26.13 -6.55
CA PHE A 13 3.75 -25.78 -5.36
C PHE A 13 4.32 -24.57 -4.60
N LEU A 14 5.65 -24.48 -4.48
CA LEU A 14 6.29 -23.31 -3.85
C LEU A 14 6.12 -22.03 -4.67
N ALA A 15 6.23 -22.11 -5.99
CA ALA A 15 6.00 -20.97 -6.87
C ALA A 15 4.55 -20.47 -6.79
N TRP A 16 3.58 -21.38 -6.72
CA TRP A 16 2.17 -21.03 -6.55
C TRP A 16 1.89 -20.42 -5.17
N ALA A 17 2.44 -21.00 -4.10
CA ALA A 17 2.30 -20.44 -2.75
C ALA A 17 2.86 -19.01 -2.64
N ALA A 18 3.91 -18.68 -3.40
CA ALA A 18 4.44 -17.32 -3.45
C ALA A 18 3.48 -16.31 -4.10
N THR A 19 2.68 -16.72 -5.10
CA THR A 19 1.71 -15.80 -5.74
C THR A 19 0.50 -15.52 -4.86
N SER A 20 0.16 -16.42 -3.93
CA SER A 20 -0.95 -16.20 -3.00
C SER A 20 -0.63 -15.24 -1.85
N CYS A 21 0.65 -14.86 -1.67
CA CYS A 21 1.02 -13.88 -0.65
C CYS A 21 0.56 -12.46 -1.01
N GLU A 22 0.41 -12.13 -2.30
CA GLU A 22 -0.16 -10.84 -2.71
C GLU A 22 -1.65 -10.72 -2.34
N ALA A 23 -2.36 -11.86 -2.23
CA ALA A 23 -3.76 -11.88 -1.79
C ALA A 23 -3.93 -11.72 -0.26
N LEU A 24 -2.83 -11.72 0.50
CA LEU A 24 -2.80 -11.48 1.95
C LEU A 24 -2.36 -10.05 2.30
N GLU A 25 -2.21 -9.19 1.30
CA GLU A 25 -1.77 -7.83 1.54
C GLU A 25 -2.91 -7.00 2.15
N GLU A 26 -2.60 -6.26 3.22
CA GLU A 26 -3.54 -5.30 3.80
C GLU A 26 -3.87 -4.26 2.73
N CYS A 27 -5.16 -4.11 2.43
CA CYS A 27 -5.69 -3.06 1.57
C CYS A 27 -6.37 -2.01 2.44
N LYS A 28 -6.04 -0.74 2.20
CA LYS A 28 -6.69 0.40 2.84
C LYS A 28 -7.04 1.45 1.80
N PHE A 29 -8.06 2.23 2.12
CA PHE A 29 -8.42 3.39 1.33
C PHE A 29 -7.65 4.59 1.86
N CYS A 30 -6.82 5.19 1.02
CA CYS A 30 -6.02 6.36 1.38
C CYS A 30 -6.48 7.60 0.62
N GLN A 31 -6.47 8.74 1.29
CA GLN A 31 -6.75 10.05 0.71
C GLN A 31 -5.73 11.08 1.18
N MET A 32 -5.54 12.13 0.38
CA MET A 32 -4.72 13.27 0.77
C MET A 32 -5.58 14.26 1.55
N ALA A 33 -5.16 14.62 2.76
CA ALA A 33 -5.74 15.71 3.53
C ALA A 33 -4.77 16.90 3.49
N THR A 34 -5.22 18.05 3.00
CA THR A 34 -4.43 19.28 2.99
C THR A 34 -5.02 20.28 3.97
N THR A 35 -4.27 20.57 5.01
CA THR A 35 -4.62 21.52 6.07
C THR A 35 -3.99 22.88 5.79
N ASP A 36 -4.78 23.94 5.73
CA ASP A 36 -4.27 25.31 5.76
C ASP A 36 -3.86 25.67 7.19
N ASN A 37 -2.58 25.94 7.43
CA ASN A 37 -2.06 26.25 8.76
C ASN A 37 -2.45 27.66 9.25
N THR A 38 -3.04 28.49 8.38
CA THR A 38 -3.50 29.85 8.71
C THR A 38 -4.93 29.84 9.20
N THR A 39 -5.82 29.11 8.49
CA THR A 39 -7.26 29.08 8.81
C THR A 39 -7.67 27.82 9.56
N GLY A 40 -6.89 26.74 9.47
CA GLY A 40 -7.21 25.42 10.00
C GLY A 40 -8.15 24.61 9.09
N ASP A 41 -8.49 25.11 7.91
CA ASP A 41 -9.37 24.41 6.96
C ASP A 41 -8.68 23.17 6.40
N VAL A 42 -9.42 22.07 6.33
CA VAL A 42 -8.93 20.80 5.76
C VAL A 42 -9.67 20.52 4.46
N THR A 43 -8.92 20.34 3.38
CA THR A 43 -9.44 19.89 2.09
C THR A 43 -8.99 18.46 1.84
N TYR A 44 -9.95 17.58 1.51
CA TYR A 44 -9.69 16.19 1.19
C TYR A 44 -9.66 15.98 -0.33
N GLY A 45 -8.66 15.21 -0.78
CA GLY A 45 -8.57 14.72 -2.15
C GLY A 45 -9.45 13.49 -2.40
N PHE A 46 -9.26 12.86 -3.55
CA PHE A 46 -9.94 11.61 -3.88
C PHE A 46 -9.37 10.43 -3.08
N GLU A 47 -10.27 9.59 -2.58
CA GLU A 47 -9.93 8.34 -1.90
C GLU A 47 -9.53 7.28 -2.96
N THR A 48 -8.41 6.60 -2.74
CA THR A 48 -7.88 5.55 -3.63
C THR A 48 -7.46 4.34 -2.81
N GLU A 49 -7.81 3.14 -3.28
CA GLU A 49 -7.40 1.89 -2.65
C GLU A 49 -5.93 1.59 -2.93
N TYR A 50 -5.18 1.30 -1.88
CA TYR A 50 -3.80 0.82 -1.96
C TYR A 50 -3.66 -0.46 -1.17
N CYS A 51 -2.96 -1.43 -1.74
CA CYS A 51 -2.65 -2.70 -1.10
C CYS A 51 -1.14 -2.91 -1.02
N GLY A 52 -0.69 -3.59 0.03
CA GLY A 52 0.64 -4.19 0.05
C GLY A 52 1.81 -3.21 0.02
N ALA A 53 2.78 -3.46 -0.86
CA ALA A 53 3.94 -2.58 -1.03
C ALA A 53 3.54 -1.13 -1.38
N ALA A 54 2.45 -0.93 -2.13
CA ALA A 54 1.95 0.40 -2.45
C ALA A 54 1.35 1.09 -1.22
N LEU A 55 0.60 0.35 -0.39
CA LEU A 55 0.07 0.86 0.88
C LEU A 55 1.21 1.27 1.82
N ILE A 56 2.20 0.39 2.00
CA ILE A 56 3.39 0.65 2.82
C ILE A 56 4.11 1.92 2.34
N ALA A 57 4.25 2.09 1.02
CA ALA A 57 4.88 3.27 0.45
C ALA A 57 4.08 4.56 0.70
N ILE A 58 2.75 4.50 0.73
CA ILE A 58 1.88 5.65 1.03
C ILE A 58 1.91 5.98 2.53
N GLU A 59 1.78 4.98 3.40
CA GLU A 59 1.83 5.18 4.86
C GLU A 59 3.21 5.67 5.34
N ALA A 60 4.27 5.34 4.61
CA ALA A 60 5.61 5.87 4.86
C ALA A 60 5.80 7.34 4.42
N LYS A 61 4.85 7.93 3.67
CA LYS A 61 4.94 9.34 3.29
C LYS A 61 4.62 10.23 4.48
N GLY A 62 5.65 10.93 4.96
CA GLY A 62 5.49 11.98 5.96
C GLY A 62 4.69 13.19 5.44
N PRO A 63 4.24 14.06 6.37
CA PRO A 63 3.60 15.32 6.02
C PRO A 63 4.51 16.16 5.13
N THR A 64 3.95 16.77 4.10
CA THR A 64 4.66 17.72 3.22
C THR A 64 4.03 19.09 3.36
N THR A 65 4.83 20.10 3.72
CA THR A 65 4.36 21.48 3.85
C THR A 65 4.85 22.32 2.68
N VAL A 66 3.94 22.99 1.98
CA VAL A 66 4.23 23.91 0.88
C VAL A 66 3.53 25.23 1.17
N GLY A 67 4.30 26.30 1.41
CA GLY A 67 3.76 27.57 1.85
C GLY A 67 3.07 27.44 3.21
N ASN A 68 1.80 27.81 3.28
CA ASN A 68 0.98 27.71 4.49
C ASN A 68 0.14 26.43 4.55
N SER A 69 0.26 25.51 3.58
CA SER A 69 -0.55 24.29 3.54
C SER A 69 0.29 23.06 3.87
N THR A 70 -0.20 22.22 4.78
CA THR A 70 0.41 20.93 5.13
C THR A 70 -0.46 19.81 4.56
N THR A 71 0.13 18.97 3.73
CA THR A 71 -0.54 17.80 3.16
C THR A 71 -0.09 16.52 3.86
N THR A 72 -1.05 15.73 4.33
CA THR A 72 -0.88 14.42 4.94
C THR A 72 -1.63 13.36 4.14
N TRP A 73 -1.17 12.11 4.25
CA TRP A 73 -1.92 10.95 3.78
C TRP A 73 -2.68 10.35 4.96
N GLU A 74 -3.98 10.16 4.79
CA GLU A 74 -4.83 9.47 5.76
C GLU A 74 -5.35 8.18 5.12
N CYS A 75 -4.99 7.04 5.71
CA CYS A 75 -5.41 5.71 5.28
C CYS A 75 -6.33 5.07 6.33
N ARG A 76 -7.42 4.43 5.89
CA ARG A 76 -8.45 3.82 6.76
C ARG A 76 -8.89 2.44 6.27
#